data_AF-A0A9Q4AQJ0-F1
#
_entry.id   AF-A0A9Q4AQJ0-F1
#
_cell.length_a   1.000
_cell.length_b   1.000
_cell.length_c   1.000
_cell.angle_alpha   90.00
_cell.angle_beta   90.00
_cell.angle_gamma   90.00
#
_symmetry.space_group_name_H-M   'P 1'
#
loop_
_entity.id
_entity.type
_entity.pdbx_description
1 polymer ?
#
loop_
_entity_poly.entity_id
_entity_poly.type
_entity_poly.pdbx_seq_one_letter_code
_entity_poly.pdbx_strand_id
1 'polypeptide(L)'
;MVHGVAMEGSSVVLAFGRPALAERRFTAANDNGPKDPVKTVTVRKQLENSGVAVKIKVPVTEFIGVAVATSISEDGQLTSSIELVHSDAELNYKVFEEEGNHNVVAEWQNWGKKLRLPLFIKAGDGAYMPYGQQVDGVMFGGATPRRKLAAEASRRPRFLNRRKPGQADAH
;
A
#
# COMPACT_ATOMS: atom_id res chain seq x y z
N MET A 1 -51.31 2.75 24.00
CA MET A 1 -51.30 4.19 24.33
C MET A 1 -50.19 4.38 25.37
N VAL A 2 -48.95 4.65 24.94
CA VAL A 2 -47.78 4.83 25.83
C VAL A 2 -47.18 6.18 25.50
N HIS A 3 -47.09 7.02 26.53
CA HIS A 3 -46.72 8.43 26.44
C HIS A 3 -45.22 8.59 26.22
N GLY A 4 -44.85 9.36 25.20
CA GLY A 4 -43.46 9.76 24.95
C GLY A 4 -42.98 10.74 26.02
N VAL A 5 -41.77 10.52 26.52
CA VAL A 5 -41.05 11.48 27.36
C VAL A 5 -40.37 12.48 26.44
N ALA A 6 -40.84 13.73 26.47
CA ALA A 6 -40.18 14.85 25.83
C ALA A 6 -38.96 15.27 26.66
N MET A 7 -37.78 15.30 26.03
CA MET A 7 -36.60 15.94 26.58
C MET A 7 -36.38 17.23 25.79
N GLU A 8 -36.66 18.34 26.46
CA GLU A 8 -36.45 19.70 25.99
C GLU A 8 -34.94 20.02 26.06
N GLY A 9 -34.37 20.38 24.91
CA GLY A 9 -33.03 20.93 24.81
C GLY A 9 -33.06 22.11 23.86
N SER A 10 -33.26 23.30 24.41
CA SER A 10 -33.13 24.55 23.66
C SER A 10 -31.66 24.96 23.60
N SER A 11 -31.13 25.08 22.39
CA SER A 11 -29.98 25.93 22.10
C SER A 11 -30.15 26.50 20.70
N VAL A 12 -30.68 27.71 20.65
CA VAL A 12 -30.68 28.54 19.45
C VAL A 12 -29.29 29.14 19.33
N VAL A 13 -28.49 28.68 18.37
CA VAL A 13 -27.30 29.39 17.91
C VAL A 13 -27.63 30.00 16.56
N LEU A 14 -27.98 31.29 16.56
CA LEU A 14 -28.08 32.10 15.35
C LEU A 14 -26.65 32.39 14.86
N ALA A 15 -26.15 31.59 13.92
CA ALA A 15 -24.95 31.90 13.15
C ALA A 15 -25.36 32.38 11.76
N PHE A 16 -25.28 33.70 11.53
CA PHE A 16 -25.40 34.29 10.20
C PHE A 16 -24.08 34.08 9.44
N GLY A 17 -24.02 32.96 8.73
CA GLY A 17 -22.95 32.62 7.79
C GLY A 17 -23.14 31.19 7.37
N ARG A 18 -23.30 30.90 6.07
CA ARG A 18 -23.37 29.53 5.56
C ARG A 18 -22.12 28.79 6.04
N PRO A 19 -22.20 27.86 7.00
CA PRO A 19 -21.12 26.92 7.14
C PRO A 19 -21.20 26.03 5.90
N ALA A 20 -20.09 25.88 5.18
CA ALA A 20 -19.99 24.82 4.20
C ALA A 20 -20.41 23.55 4.93
N LEU A 21 -21.57 23.01 4.57
CA LEU A 21 -22.11 21.77 5.10
C LEU A 21 -21.15 20.70 4.58
N ALA A 22 -20.00 20.56 5.24
CA ALA A 22 -19.14 19.40 5.09
C ALA A 22 -20.08 18.23 5.31
N GLU A 23 -20.30 17.46 4.23
CA GLU A 23 -21.23 16.35 4.16
C GLU A 23 -21.07 15.48 5.40
N ARG A 24 -21.86 15.74 6.45
CA ARG A 24 -21.93 14.87 7.62
C ARG A 24 -22.76 13.69 7.16
N ARG A 25 -22.12 12.78 6.43
CA ARG A 25 -22.68 11.47 6.12
C ARG A 25 -22.89 10.80 7.46
N PHE A 26 -24.14 10.51 7.78
CA PHE A 26 -24.47 9.60 8.87
C PHE A 26 -23.91 8.23 8.49
N THR A 27 -22.77 7.86 9.05
CA THR A 27 -22.21 6.51 8.92
C THR A 27 -22.72 5.67 10.08
N ALA A 28 -22.89 4.38 9.84
CA ALA A 28 -23.29 3.45 10.89
C ALA A 28 -22.21 3.44 11.99
N ALA A 29 -22.60 3.32 13.26
CA ALA A 29 -21.65 3.33 14.38
C ALA A 29 -20.64 2.16 14.35
N ASN A 30 -20.90 1.14 13.53
CA ASN A 30 -20.03 0.00 13.26
C ASN A 30 -19.30 0.08 11.91
N ASP A 31 -19.37 1.24 11.23
CA ASP A 31 -18.62 1.48 10.01
C ASP A 31 -17.14 1.60 10.35
N ASN A 32 -16.45 0.46 10.32
CA ASN A 32 -14.99 0.36 10.39
C ASN A 32 -14.33 0.75 9.06
N GLY A 33 -15.07 1.42 8.16
CA GLY A 33 -14.55 2.02 6.96
C GLY A 33 -13.33 2.89 7.27
N PRO A 34 -12.36 2.99 6.34
CA PRO A 34 -11.18 3.81 6.53
C PRO A 34 -11.56 5.25 6.89
N LYS A 35 -11.03 5.75 8.02
CA LYS A 35 -11.32 7.09 8.55
C LYS A 35 -10.78 8.20 7.64
N ASP A 36 -9.76 7.90 6.84
CA ASP A 36 -9.19 8.78 5.82
C ASP A 36 -9.70 8.39 4.43
N PRO A 37 -9.86 9.35 3.50
CA PRO A 37 -10.23 9.04 2.12
C PRO A 37 -9.14 8.15 1.49
N VAL A 38 -9.48 6.87 1.26
CA VAL A 38 -8.61 5.92 0.57
C VAL A 38 -8.34 6.44 -0.82
N LYS A 39 -7.05 6.64 -1.18
CA LYS A 39 -6.67 6.91 -2.56
C LYS A 39 -7.05 5.70 -3.40
N THR A 40 -7.85 5.89 -4.44
CA THR A 40 -8.28 4.83 -5.35
C THR A 40 -7.88 5.15 -6.78
N VAL A 41 -7.44 4.14 -7.52
CA VAL A 41 -7.29 4.18 -8.97
C VAL A 41 -8.59 3.71 -9.59
N THR A 42 -9.11 4.44 -10.56
CA THR A 42 -10.32 4.06 -11.27
C THR A 42 -9.94 3.46 -12.62
N VAL A 43 -10.14 2.14 -12.75
CA VAL A 43 -9.93 1.41 -14.01
C VAL A 43 -11.28 1.32 -14.73
N ARG A 44 -11.30 1.67 -16.02
CA ARG A 44 -12.48 1.49 -16.89
C ARG A 44 -12.16 0.39 -17.89
N LYS A 45 -12.93 -0.70 -17.89
CA LYS A 45 -12.72 -1.86 -18.76
C LYS A 45 -14.03 -2.30 -19.39
N GLN A 46 -13.95 -2.83 -20.61
CA GLN A 46 -15.04 -3.55 -21.26
C GLN A 46 -14.89 -5.04 -20.96
N LEU A 47 -15.93 -5.69 -20.43
CA LEU A 47 -15.93 -7.14 -20.20
C LEU A 47 -16.07 -7.86 -21.54
N GLU A 48 -15.13 -8.75 -21.88
CA GLU A 48 -15.08 -9.42 -23.19
C GLU A 48 -16.31 -10.29 -23.46
N ASN A 49 -16.79 -10.99 -22.42
CA ASN A 49 -17.91 -11.93 -22.57
C ASN A 49 -19.28 -11.26 -22.64
N SER A 50 -19.44 -10.06 -22.09
CA SER A 50 -20.74 -9.38 -21.99
C SER A 50 -20.82 -8.06 -22.74
N GLY A 51 -19.68 -7.49 -23.18
CA GLY A 51 -19.60 -6.18 -23.82
C GLY A 51 -20.00 -5.02 -22.91
N VAL A 52 -20.03 -5.24 -21.58
CA VAL A 52 -20.43 -4.24 -20.59
C VAL A 52 -19.21 -3.46 -20.12
N ALA A 53 -19.31 -2.12 -20.18
CA ALA A 53 -18.31 -1.23 -19.62
C ALA A 53 -18.44 -1.17 -18.09
N VAL A 54 -17.39 -1.59 -17.39
CA VAL A 54 -17.30 -1.59 -15.93
C VAL A 54 -16.30 -0.55 -15.46
N LYS A 55 -16.64 0.11 -14.35
CA LYS A 55 -15.77 1.04 -13.63
C LYS A 55 -15.37 0.42 -12.30
N ILE A 56 -14.11 0.07 -12.17
CA ILE A 56 -13.55 -0.59 -10.99
C ILE A 56 -12.75 0.45 -10.21
N LYS A 57 -13.03 0.59 -8.91
CA LYS A 57 -12.23 1.42 -8.00
C LYS A 57 -11.31 0.50 -7.20
N VAL A 58 -10.02 0.57 -7.48
CA VAL A 58 -9.00 -0.23 -6.80
C VAL A 58 -8.30 0.65 -5.77
N PRO A 59 -8.31 0.31 -4.48
CA PRO A 59 -7.49 0.99 -3.46
C PRO A 59 -6.01 0.99 -3.85
N VAL A 60 -5.32 2.11 -3.65
CA VAL A 60 -3.87 2.21 -3.90
C VAL A 60 -3.08 1.19 -3.08
N THR A 61 -3.59 0.80 -1.91
CA THR A 61 -2.98 -0.20 -1.02
C THR A 61 -2.98 -1.62 -1.57
N GLU A 62 -3.76 -1.92 -2.61
CA GLU A 62 -3.78 -3.24 -3.27
C GLU A 62 -2.71 -3.37 -4.36
N PHE A 63 -2.10 -2.25 -4.77
CA PHE A 63 -0.99 -2.28 -5.72
C PHE A 63 0.31 -2.71 -5.01
N ILE A 64 1.06 -3.58 -5.69
CA ILE A 64 2.36 -4.09 -5.26
C ILE A 64 3.42 -2.99 -5.36
N GLY A 65 3.35 -2.14 -6.39
CA GLY A 65 4.30 -1.07 -6.58
C GLY A 65 4.10 -0.25 -7.85
N VAL A 66 5.06 0.63 -8.13
CA VAL A 66 5.15 1.42 -9.35
C VAL A 66 6.33 0.91 -10.17
N ALA A 67 6.06 0.39 -11.36
CA ALA A 67 7.08 -0.12 -12.26
C ALA A 67 7.36 0.86 -13.40
N VAL A 68 8.64 1.02 -13.75
CA VAL A 68 9.07 1.66 -14.99
C VAL A 68 9.48 0.60 -16.01
N ALA A 69 9.10 0.80 -17.27
CA ALA A 69 9.49 -0.04 -18.39
C ALA A 69 9.97 0.83 -19.55
N THR A 70 11.01 0.39 -20.25
CA THR A 70 11.49 1.02 -21.47
C THR A 70 11.54 -0.02 -22.57
N SER A 71 10.94 0.27 -23.72
CA SER A 71 10.95 -0.57 -24.91
C SER A 71 11.49 0.20 -26.10
N ILE A 72 12.15 -0.50 -27.01
CA ILE A 72 12.61 0.05 -28.28
C ILE A 72 11.78 -0.61 -29.38
N SER A 73 11.11 0.19 -30.22
CA SER A 73 10.34 -0.31 -31.36
C SER A 73 11.26 -0.84 -32.47
N GLU A 74 10.70 -1.55 -33.45
CA GLU A 74 11.45 -2.04 -34.62
C GLU A 74 12.06 -0.89 -35.44
N ASP A 75 11.41 0.28 -35.42
CA ASP A 75 11.90 1.51 -36.07
C ASP A 75 12.99 2.24 -35.25
N GLY A 76 13.40 1.66 -34.11
CA GLY A 76 14.41 2.22 -33.22
C GLY A 76 13.91 3.35 -32.29
N GLN A 77 12.60 3.57 -32.21
CA GLN A 77 12.03 4.57 -31.29
C GLN A 77 12.00 4.03 -29.87
N LEU A 78 12.57 4.79 -28.94
CA LEU A 78 12.54 4.45 -27.52
C LEU A 78 11.23 4.97 -26.91
N THR A 79 10.51 4.12 -26.18
CA THR A 79 9.29 4.49 -25.45
C THR A 79 9.46 4.07 -24.00
N SER A 80 9.17 4.99 -23.09
CA SER A 80 9.19 4.73 -21.65
C SER A 80 7.80 4.84 -21.07
N SER A 81 7.45 3.93 -20.17
CA SER A 81 6.14 3.88 -19.53
C SER A 81 6.25 3.60 -18.04
N ILE A 82 5.24 4.05 -17.29
CA ILE A 82 5.10 3.80 -15.86
C ILE A 82 3.75 3.14 -15.62
N GLU A 83 3.76 2.01 -14.92
CA GLU A 83 2.57 1.25 -14.57
C GLU A 83 2.45 1.06 -13.06
N LEU A 84 1.23 1.13 -12.55
CA LEU A 84 0.89 0.63 -11.23
C LEU A 84 0.68 -0.88 -11.34
N VAL A 85 1.50 -1.64 -10.63
CA VAL A 85 1.50 -3.10 -10.66
C VAL A 85 0.57 -3.63 -9.59
N HIS A 86 -0.39 -4.45 -10.00
CA HIS A 86 -1.34 -5.13 -9.14
C HIS A 86 -1.06 -6.65 -9.16
N SER A 87 -1.55 -7.38 -8.17
CA SER A 87 -1.42 -8.85 -8.10
C SER A 87 -2.19 -9.54 -9.24
N ASP A 88 -3.36 -9.00 -9.56
CA ASP A 88 -4.11 -9.31 -10.78
C ASP A 88 -3.62 -8.42 -11.93
N ALA A 89 -3.08 -9.06 -12.97
CA ALA A 89 -2.55 -8.40 -14.16
C ALA A 89 -3.61 -7.59 -14.92
N GLU A 90 -4.89 -7.94 -14.82
CA GLU A 90 -5.97 -7.20 -15.48
C GLU A 90 -6.21 -5.81 -14.85
N LEU A 91 -5.72 -5.59 -13.64
CA LEU A 91 -5.86 -4.34 -12.88
C LEU A 91 -4.61 -3.47 -12.94
N ASN A 92 -3.57 -3.90 -13.67
CA ASN A 92 -2.41 -3.06 -13.96
C ASN A 92 -2.85 -1.79 -14.69
N TYR A 93 -2.29 -0.65 -14.30
CA TYR A 93 -2.73 0.64 -14.83
C TYR A 93 -1.54 1.51 -15.25
N LYS A 94 -1.46 1.82 -16.55
CA LYS A 94 -0.45 2.73 -17.10
C LYS A 94 -0.79 4.18 -16.73
N VAL A 95 0.06 4.80 -15.92
CA VAL A 95 -0.13 6.18 -15.43
C VAL A 95 0.60 7.21 -16.27
N PHE A 96 1.63 6.79 -16.99
CA PHE A 96 2.50 7.65 -17.76
C PHE A 96 3.11 6.90 -18.94
N GLU A 97 3.30 7.61 -20.04
CA GLU A 97 3.96 7.13 -21.25
C GLU A 97 4.59 8.33 -21.95
N GLU A 98 5.83 8.16 -22.42
CA GLU A 98 6.53 9.15 -23.22
C GLU A 98 7.40 8.48 -24.29
N GLU A 99 7.63 9.21 -25.38
CA GLU A 99 8.70 8.90 -26.31
C GLU A 99 10.02 9.41 -25.73
N GLY A 100 11.05 8.58 -25.76
CA GLY A 100 12.32 8.82 -25.08
C GLY A 100 12.24 8.51 -23.57
N ASN A 101 13.10 9.16 -22.80
CA ASN A 101 13.28 8.93 -21.36
C ASN A 101 13.54 10.24 -20.58
N HIS A 102 13.08 11.36 -21.11
CA HIS A 102 13.38 12.69 -20.59
C HIS A 102 12.89 12.89 -19.16
N ASN A 103 11.65 12.49 -18.86
CA ASN A 103 11.01 12.76 -17.58
C ASN A 103 10.63 11.49 -16.81
N VAL A 104 10.70 10.31 -17.45
CA VAL A 104 10.21 9.05 -16.87
C VAL A 104 10.79 8.76 -15.49
N VAL A 105 12.09 9.01 -15.26
CA VAL A 105 12.72 8.71 -13.96
C VAL A 105 12.15 9.61 -12.85
N ALA A 106 11.99 10.90 -13.14
CA ALA A 106 11.44 11.86 -12.18
C ALA A 106 9.97 11.57 -11.88
N GLU A 107 9.17 11.31 -12.92
CA GLU A 107 7.76 10.94 -12.77
C GLU A 107 7.59 9.64 -11.98
N TRP A 108 8.42 8.63 -12.27
CA TRP A 108 8.40 7.34 -11.58
C TRP A 108 8.66 7.49 -10.07
N GLN A 109 9.67 8.27 -9.69
CA GLN A 109 9.94 8.59 -8.29
C GLN A 109 8.82 9.42 -7.65
N ASN A 110 8.26 10.39 -8.38
CA ASN A 110 7.13 11.21 -7.92
C ASN A 110 5.89 10.35 -7.63
N TRP A 111 5.57 9.40 -8.51
CA TRP A 111 4.48 8.44 -8.31
C TRP A 111 4.71 7.57 -7.08
N GLY A 112 5.89 6.97 -6.93
CA GLY A 112 6.24 6.18 -5.74
C GLY A 112 6.10 6.98 -4.45
N LYS A 113 6.60 8.23 -4.42
CA LYS A 113 6.48 9.12 -3.26
C LYS A 113 5.04 9.51 -2.96
N LYS A 114 4.26 9.89 -3.97
CA LYS A 114 2.88 10.38 -3.81
C LYS A 114 1.91 9.27 -3.38
N LEU A 115 2.12 8.06 -3.88
CA LEU A 115 1.31 6.88 -3.57
C LEU A 115 1.87 6.06 -2.40
N ARG A 116 3.12 6.33 -1.99
CA ARG A 116 3.87 5.57 -0.97
C ARG A 116 3.99 4.08 -1.33
N LEU A 117 4.27 3.83 -2.60
CA LEU A 117 4.42 2.49 -3.16
C LEU A 117 5.90 2.20 -3.46
N PRO A 118 6.35 0.93 -3.30
CA PRO A 118 7.69 0.54 -3.72
C PRO A 118 7.92 0.75 -5.22
N LEU A 119 9.16 1.06 -5.57
CA LEU A 119 9.58 1.29 -6.95
C LEU A 119 10.16 0.00 -7.55
N PHE A 120 9.78 -0.31 -8.78
CA PHE A 120 10.27 -1.46 -9.54
C PHE A 120 10.77 -1.06 -10.92
N ILE A 121 11.71 -1.81 -11.45
CA ILE A 121 12.14 -1.76 -12.84
C ILE A 121 11.63 -3.04 -13.50
N LYS A 122 10.84 -2.91 -14.57
CA LYS A 122 10.40 -4.03 -15.39
C LYS A 122 11.51 -4.38 -16.37
N ALA A 123 12.13 -5.53 -16.17
CA ALA A 123 13.15 -6.04 -17.07
C ALA A 123 12.52 -6.52 -18.38
N GLY A 124 13.35 -6.74 -19.41
CA GLY A 124 12.88 -7.16 -20.74
C GLY A 124 12.25 -8.56 -20.76
N ASP A 125 12.50 -9.38 -19.74
CA ASP A 125 11.85 -10.66 -19.50
C ASP A 125 10.48 -10.53 -18.79
N GLY A 126 10.07 -9.31 -18.47
CA GLY A 126 8.84 -9.00 -17.74
C GLY A 126 8.97 -9.08 -16.21
N ALA A 127 10.14 -9.44 -15.67
CA ALA A 127 10.34 -9.52 -14.23
C ALA A 127 10.41 -8.12 -13.59
N TYR A 128 9.83 -7.99 -12.39
CA TYR A 128 9.88 -6.75 -11.61
C TYR A 128 11.05 -6.79 -10.62
N MET A 129 12.08 -6.00 -10.88
CA MET A 129 13.23 -5.87 -9.99
C MET A 129 13.00 -4.70 -9.02
N PRO A 130 13.07 -4.92 -7.69
CA PRO A 130 12.89 -3.84 -6.74
C PRO A 130 14.03 -2.82 -6.89
N TYR A 131 13.68 -1.55 -7.05
CA TYR A 131 14.64 -0.45 -7.01
C TYR A 131 14.91 -0.13 -5.54
N GLY A 132 16.09 -0.52 -5.06
CA GLY A 132 16.50 -0.30 -3.68
C GLY A 132 16.52 1.19 -3.35
N GLN A 133 15.52 1.67 -2.62
CA GLN A 133 15.51 3.01 -2.07
C GLN A 133 16.53 3.04 -0.90
N GLN A 134 17.68 3.67 -1.10
CA GLN A 134 18.48 4.13 0.03
C GLN A 134 17.74 5.31 0.65
N VAL A 135 17.28 5.15 1.90
CA VAL A 135 16.79 6.27 2.70
C VAL A 135 17.96 6.68 3.60
N ASP A 136 18.46 7.90 3.46
CA ASP A 136 19.61 8.42 4.25
C ASP A 136 20.86 7.51 4.22
N GLY A 137 21.14 6.89 3.06
CA GLY A 137 22.30 5.98 2.90
C GLY A 137 22.11 4.59 3.53
N VAL A 138 20.93 4.29 4.07
CA VAL A 138 20.59 2.98 4.61
C VAL A 138 19.75 2.22 3.57
N MET A 139 20.28 1.09 3.10
CA MET A 139 19.52 0.14 2.30
C MET A 139 18.34 -0.38 3.13
N PHE A 140 17.13 -0.34 2.58
CA PHE A 140 15.97 -1.03 3.17
C PHE A 140 16.16 -2.54 3.01
N GLY A 141 17.00 -3.14 3.85
CA GLY A 141 17.21 -4.58 3.92
C GLY A 141 16.04 -5.27 4.59
N GLY A 142 15.79 -6.54 4.23
CA GLY A 142 14.79 -7.37 4.88
C GLY A 142 14.91 -7.30 6.42
N ALA A 143 13.77 -7.28 7.11
CA ALA A 143 13.69 -7.06 8.55
C ALA A 143 14.68 -7.96 9.30
N THR A 144 15.81 -7.37 9.71
CA THR A 144 16.78 -8.09 10.53
C THR A 144 16.15 -8.22 11.92
N PRO A 145 16.04 -9.44 12.47
CA PRO A 145 15.45 -9.61 13.79
C PRO A 145 16.22 -8.73 14.78
N ARG A 146 15.49 -7.81 15.44
CA ARG A 146 16.07 -6.91 16.45
C ARG A 146 16.78 -7.78 17.48
N ARG A 147 18.05 -7.47 17.78
CA ARG A 147 18.81 -8.17 18.82
C ARG A 147 17.95 -8.18 20.09
N LYS A 148 17.59 -9.38 20.55
CA LYS A 148 16.73 -9.55 21.73
C LYS A 148 17.32 -8.77 22.90
N LEU A 149 16.51 -7.92 23.52
CA LEU A 149 16.91 -7.21 24.74
C LEU A 149 17.19 -8.24 25.86
N ALA A 150 18.06 -7.91 26.80
CA ALA A 150 18.44 -8.80 27.92
C ALA A 150 17.21 -9.33 28.68
N ALA A 151 16.10 -8.58 28.70
CA ALA A 151 14.83 -8.98 29.29
C ALA A 151 14.18 -10.19 28.59
N GLU A 152 14.43 -10.43 27.30
CA GLU A 152 13.97 -11.62 26.56
C GLU A 152 14.99 -12.77 26.59
N ALA A 153 16.24 -12.49 27.00
CA ALA A 153 17.31 -13.46 27.20
C ALA A 153 17.20 -14.20 28.56
N SER A 154 16.24 -13.80 29.40
CA SER A 154 15.96 -14.38 30.72
C SER A 154 15.25 -15.75 30.67
N ARG A 155 14.93 -16.26 29.46
CA ARG A 155 14.70 -17.70 29.30
C ARG A 155 16.03 -18.41 29.48
N ARG A 156 16.11 -19.30 30.49
CA ARG A 156 17.32 -19.95 31.00
C ARG A 156 18.43 -20.13 29.94
N PRO A 157 19.63 -19.57 30.17
CA PRO A 157 20.76 -19.76 29.28
C PRO A 157 21.05 -21.23 29.00
N ARG A 158 21.41 -21.59 27.75
CA ARG A 158 21.60 -22.97 27.30
C ARG A 158 22.55 -23.82 28.17
N PHE A 159 23.53 -23.20 28.82
CA PHE A 159 24.47 -23.88 29.71
C PHE A 159 23.83 -24.37 31.02
N LEU A 160 22.75 -23.73 31.48
CA LEU A 160 21.97 -24.13 32.67
C LEU A 160 20.90 -25.20 32.36
N ASN A 161 20.67 -25.53 31.09
CA ASN A 161 19.77 -26.62 30.69
C ASN A 161 20.49 -27.97 30.53
N ARG A 162 21.81 -28.05 30.75
CA ARG A 162 22.54 -29.31 30.60
C ARG A 162 22.35 -30.18 31.85
N ARG A 163 21.49 -31.20 31.75
CA ARG A 163 21.47 -32.30 32.73
C ARG A 163 22.78 -33.09 32.61
N LYS A 164 23.51 -33.27 33.72
CA LYS A 164 24.61 -34.24 33.78
C LYS A 164 23.99 -35.65 33.86
N PRO A 165 24.43 -36.64 33.05
CA PRO A 165 24.11 -38.04 33.32
C PRO A 165 24.68 -38.41 34.70
N GLY A 166 23.93 -39.18 35.49
CA GLY A 166 24.42 -39.73 36.75
C GLY A 166 25.62 -40.64 36.49
N GLN A 167 26.65 -40.53 37.33
CA GLN A 167 27.80 -41.42 37.28
C GLN A 167 27.36 -42.75 37.89
N ALA A 168 27.46 -43.84 37.13
CA ALA A 168 27.30 -45.17 37.69
C ALA A 168 28.58 -45.46 38.49
N ASP A 169 28.49 -45.42 39.81
CA ASP A 169 29.54 -45.94 40.68
C ASP A 169 29.69 -47.43 40.37
N ALA A 170 30.88 -47.80 39.90
CA ALA A 170 31.33 -49.17 39.84
C ALA A 170 32.53 -49.28 40.79
N HIS A 171 32.25 -49.66 42.04
CA HIS A 171 33.05 -50.60 42.82
C HIS A 171 32.30 -51.05 44.08
#